data_AF-A0A6A6RP08-F1
#
_entry.id   AF-A0A6A6RP08-F1
#
_cell.length_a   1.000
_cell.length_b   1.000
_cell.length_c   1.000
_cell.angle_alpha   90.00
_cell.angle_beta   90.00
_cell.angle_gamma   90.00
#
_symmetry.space_group_name_H-M   'P 1'
#
loop_
_entity.id
_entity.type
_entity.pdbx_description
1 polymer ?
#
loop_
_entity_poly.entity_id
_entity_poly.type
_entity_poly.pdbx_seq_one_letter_code
_entity_poly.pdbx_strand_id
1 'polypeptide(L)'
;MSRFLLAQLYLDSLLDKRTKNKVHAALANLSTGSEAINEAYDEAIRRIKSQLPEDAALAHRILTWLVYARQNLTTAELLDALAVKPGTSKIDPDDLEDIKSVISVCAGLVAVDEKSNIVRLVHYTTQEYFEGIKNEWNPNAQLEITTACLAYLSFEAFREGACNTEEDWCTRKYDHSFLEYAGRFWGEHAISVQHEVTEMVLLLLQHDGITSSIMQAFDKAGKQFWKDLTYLAPKRQITAIHLGALFGLDHIVEQVLYRSEQDPKLAVNTKDSDNLTPLHFAVDGNNLDMVRILHRHGVDLDARGRFEATAVSIAIENGYVQMVDLLLRLGAD
;
A
#
# COMPACT_ATOMS: atom_id res chain seq x y z
N MET A 1 6.85 18.40 24.56
CA MET A 1 5.77 18.39 23.54
C MET A 1 4.66 17.37 23.85
N SER A 2 4.92 16.20 24.46
CA SER A 2 3.87 15.24 24.88
C SER A 2 2.79 15.80 25.82
N ARG A 3 3.13 16.81 26.64
CA ARG A 3 2.18 17.45 27.57
C ARG A 3 1.02 18.19 26.88
N PHE A 4 1.21 18.72 25.67
CA PHE A 4 0.14 19.42 24.94
C PHE A 4 -0.85 18.43 24.33
N LEU A 5 -0.39 17.29 23.83
CA LEU A 5 -1.26 16.22 23.34
C LEU A 5 -2.10 15.62 24.47
N LEU A 6 -1.46 15.33 25.61
CA LEU A 6 -2.18 14.81 26.78
C LEU A 6 -3.27 15.78 27.24
N ALA A 7 -2.99 17.08 27.24
CA ALA A 7 -3.98 18.11 27.55
C ALA A 7 -5.15 18.12 26.54
N GLN A 8 -4.87 17.92 25.24
CA GLN A 8 -5.91 17.84 24.21
C GLN A 8 -6.78 16.59 24.39
N LEU A 9 -6.19 15.41 24.56
CA LEU A 9 -6.93 14.16 24.79
C LEU A 9 -7.80 14.24 26.06
N TYR A 10 -7.28 14.86 27.11
CA TYR A 10 -8.05 15.14 28.33
C TYR A 10 -9.17 16.13 28.08
N LEU A 11 -8.95 17.21 27.33
CA LEU A 11 -10.03 18.14 26.96
C LEU A 11 -11.12 17.42 26.18
N ASP A 12 -10.75 16.59 25.21
CA ASP A 12 -11.67 15.80 24.40
C ASP A 12 -12.45 14.77 25.25
N SER A 13 -11.83 14.23 26.29
CA SER A 13 -12.50 13.31 27.24
C SER A 13 -13.58 13.98 28.08
N LEU A 14 -13.57 15.32 28.14
CA LEU A 14 -14.52 16.12 28.90
C LEU A 14 -15.69 16.63 28.05
N LEU A 15 -15.60 16.56 26.71
CA LEU A 15 -16.60 17.12 25.79
C LEU A 15 -18.01 16.54 25.98
N ASP A 16 -18.12 15.28 26.41
CA ASP A 16 -19.41 14.60 26.64
C ASP A 16 -19.96 14.80 28.07
N LYS A 17 -19.20 15.43 28.97
CA LYS A 17 -19.55 15.59 30.40
C LYS A 17 -20.43 16.83 30.61
N ARG A 18 -21.75 16.66 30.47
CA ARG A 18 -22.75 17.75 30.58
C ARG A 18 -23.01 18.30 31.98
N THR A 19 -22.40 17.75 33.03
CA THR A 19 -22.67 18.18 34.42
C THR A 19 -21.36 18.41 35.16
N LYS A 20 -21.36 19.40 36.06
CA LYS A 20 -20.20 19.74 36.90
C LYS A 20 -19.63 18.53 37.65
N ASN A 21 -20.48 17.67 38.19
CA ASN A 21 -20.04 16.47 38.91
C ASN A 21 -19.37 15.45 38.00
N LYS A 22 -19.87 15.25 36.77
CA LYS A 22 -19.24 14.37 35.77
C LYS A 22 -17.88 14.92 35.30
N VAL A 23 -17.76 16.25 35.16
CA VAL A 23 -16.49 16.89 34.85
C VAL A 23 -15.49 16.70 35.99
N HIS A 24 -15.88 16.94 37.25
CA HIS A 24 -15.00 16.74 38.40
C HIS A 24 -14.59 15.27 38.58
N ALA A 25 -15.48 14.31 38.36
CA ALA A 25 -15.16 12.90 38.42
C ALA A 25 -14.15 12.49 37.34
N ALA A 26 -14.31 12.99 36.11
CA ALA A 26 -13.36 12.74 35.03
C ALA A 26 -11.99 13.38 35.31
N LEU A 27 -11.96 14.61 35.84
CA LEU A 27 -10.73 15.30 36.24
C LEU A 27 -9.98 14.58 37.38
N ALA A 28 -10.69 13.92 38.31
CA ALA A 28 -10.08 13.20 39.42
C ALA A 28 -9.38 11.90 38.99
N ASN A 29 -9.74 11.35 37.83
CA ASN A 29 -9.16 10.13 37.27
C ASN A 29 -8.02 10.39 36.27
N LEU A 30 -7.63 11.66 36.06
CA LEU A 30 -6.53 11.98 35.15
C LEU A 30 -5.19 11.59 35.78
N SER A 31 -4.63 10.48 35.32
CA SER A 31 -3.29 10.04 35.70
C SER A 31 -2.22 11.02 35.19
N THR A 32 -1.06 11.03 35.83
CA THR A 32 0.09 11.85 35.43
C THR A 32 1.32 10.97 35.27
N GLY A 33 2.07 11.13 34.18
CA GLY A 33 3.25 10.29 33.88
C GLY A 33 3.21 9.67 32.48
N SER A 34 4.09 8.70 32.21
CA SER A 34 4.13 7.95 30.94
C SER A 34 3.01 6.92 30.82
N GLU A 35 2.63 6.26 31.92
CA GLU A 35 1.48 5.32 31.96
C GLU A 35 0.15 6.03 31.67
N ALA A 36 0.05 7.31 32.04
CA ALA A 36 -1.13 8.13 31.81
C ALA A 36 -1.45 8.37 30.33
N ILE A 37 -0.44 8.32 29.46
CA ILE A 37 -0.63 8.51 28.01
C ILE A 37 -1.32 7.27 27.41
N ASN A 38 -0.91 6.06 27.81
CA ASN A 38 -1.55 4.83 27.35
C ASN A 38 -3.00 4.73 27.85
N GLU A 39 -3.25 5.08 29.12
CA GLU A 39 -4.62 5.16 29.65
C GLU A 39 -5.49 6.17 28.87
N ALA A 40 -4.93 7.31 28.47
CA ALA A 40 -5.62 8.29 27.64
C ALA A 40 -5.93 7.76 26.23
N TYR A 41 -5.02 6.98 25.64
CA TYR A 41 -5.28 6.29 24.37
C TYR A 41 -6.34 5.19 24.51
N ASP A 42 -6.29 4.39 25.58
CA ASP A 42 -7.32 3.39 25.88
C ASP A 42 -8.70 4.04 26.04
N GLU A 43 -8.76 5.21 26.68
CA GLU A 43 -9.99 5.99 26.81
C GLU A 43 -10.47 6.53 25.45
N ALA A 44 -9.55 7.01 24.60
CA ALA A 44 -9.90 7.43 23.23
C ALA A 44 -10.47 6.26 22.41
N ILE A 45 -9.86 5.07 22.48
CA ILE A 45 -10.37 3.88 21.81
C ILE A 45 -11.71 3.44 22.39
N ARG A 46 -11.91 3.50 23.71
CA ARG A 46 -13.22 3.23 24.33
C ARG A 46 -14.28 4.21 23.85
N ARG A 47 -13.94 5.49 23.71
CA ARG A 47 -14.84 6.49 23.10
C ARG A 47 -15.19 6.14 21.67
N ILE A 48 -14.21 5.74 20.84
CA ILE A 48 -14.46 5.27 19.47
C ILE A 48 -15.44 4.09 19.45
N LYS A 49 -15.19 3.06 20.25
CA LYS A 49 -16.03 1.86 20.34
C LYS A 49 -17.45 2.14 20.86
N SER A 50 -17.66 3.26 21.56
CA SER A 50 -18.96 3.65 22.12
C SER A 50 -19.84 4.50 21.19
N GLN A 51 -19.34 4.87 20.01
CA GLN A 51 -20.11 5.61 19.00
C GLN A 51 -21.20 4.73 18.37
N LEU A 52 -21.97 5.31 17.44
CA LEU A 52 -22.89 4.52 16.62
C LEU A 52 -22.12 3.45 15.83
N PRO A 53 -22.72 2.29 15.50
CA PRO A 53 -22.01 1.20 14.85
C PRO A 53 -21.30 1.60 13.55
N GLU A 54 -21.91 2.47 12.75
CA GLU A 54 -21.33 2.97 11.49
C GLU A 54 -20.13 3.89 11.75
N ASP A 55 -20.25 4.86 12.65
CA ASP A 55 -19.17 5.77 13.04
C ASP A 55 -17.97 5.01 13.64
N ALA A 56 -18.24 4.02 14.49
CA ALA A 56 -17.22 3.18 15.10
C ALA A 56 -16.49 2.34 14.04
N ALA A 57 -17.21 1.79 13.06
CA ALA A 57 -16.62 1.06 11.95
C ALA A 57 -15.79 1.97 11.04
N LEU A 58 -16.27 3.18 10.75
CA LEU A 58 -15.54 4.19 9.98
C LEU A 58 -14.24 4.60 10.67
N ALA A 59 -14.29 4.94 11.96
CA ALA A 59 -13.11 5.26 12.77
C ALA A 59 -12.10 4.10 12.78
N HIS A 60 -12.59 2.86 12.87
CA HIS A 60 -11.73 1.68 12.83
C HIS A 60 -11.00 1.52 11.49
N ARG A 61 -11.70 1.73 10.37
CA ARG A 61 -11.12 1.71 9.02
C ARG A 61 -10.11 2.82 8.80
N ILE A 62 -10.40 4.05 9.25
CA ILE A 62 -9.47 5.20 9.16
C ILE A 62 -8.17 4.90 9.90
N LEU A 63 -8.27 4.49 11.15
CA LEU A 63 -7.09 4.19 11.97
C LEU A 63 -6.32 2.98 11.41
N THR A 64 -7.02 1.98 10.85
CA THR A 64 -6.37 0.88 10.13
C THR A 64 -5.50 1.40 8.99
N TRP A 65 -6.04 2.27 8.12
CA TRP A 65 -5.26 2.88 7.04
C TRP A 65 -4.06 3.67 7.57
N LEU A 66 -4.25 4.52 8.59
CA LEU A 66 -3.16 5.36 9.11
C LEU A 66 -2.06 4.56 9.82
N VAL A 67 -2.38 3.43 10.46
CA VAL A 67 -1.42 2.60 11.21
C VAL A 67 -0.66 1.63 10.30
N TYR A 68 -1.32 1.14 9.24
CA TYR A 68 -0.77 0.09 8.39
C TYR A 68 -0.24 0.58 7.04
N ALA A 69 -0.59 1.79 6.61
CA ALA A 69 -0.14 2.30 5.33
C ALA A 69 1.39 2.41 5.25
N ARG A 70 1.94 2.10 4.06
CA ARG A 70 3.39 2.20 3.78
C ARG A 70 3.90 3.63 3.62
N GLN A 71 2.99 4.59 3.45
CA GLN A 71 3.28 6.01 3.42
C GLN A 71 2.11 6.81 4.01
N ASN A 72 2.38 8.05 4.38
CA ASN A 72 1.33 8.98 4.78
C ASN A 72 0.38 9.22 3.61
N LEU A 73 -0.92 9.13 3.89
CA LEU A 73 -1.98 9.37 2.91
C LEU A 73 -2.39 10.85 2.92
N THR A 74 -2.65 11.38 1.74
CA THR A 74 -3.38 12.64 1.59
C THR A 74 -4.85 12.45 1.92
N THR A 75 -5.57 13.55 2.15
CA THR A 75 -7.02 13.55 2.36
C THR A 75 -7.74 12.83 1.21
N ALA A 76 -7.39 13.14 -0.05
CA ALA A 76 -8.03 12.54 -1.21
C ALA A 76 -7.75 11.03 -1.30
N GLU A 77 -6.49 10.60 -1.08
CA GLU A 77 -6.14 9.17 -1.08
C GLU A 77 -6.88 8.39 0.01
N LEU A 78 -6.99 8.93 1.22
CA LEU A 78 -7.72 8.27 2.31
C LEU A 78 -9.22 8.16 2.00
N LEU A 79 -9.84 9.22 1.49
CA LEU A 79 -11.26 9.21 1.14
C LEU A 79 -11.56 8.21 0.03
N ASP A 80 -10.74 8.19 -1.03
CA ASP A 80 -10.83 7.19 -2.09
C ASP A 80 -10.71 5.78 -1.51
N ALA A 81 -9.71 5.52 -0.68
CA ALA A 81 -9.47 4.21 -0.07
C ALA A 81 -10.63 3.74 0.84
N LEU A 82 -11.33 4.67 1.49
CA LEU A 82 -12.53 4.38 2.30
C LEU A 82 -13.80 4.20 1.44
N ALA A 83 -13.86 4.80 0.25
CA ALA A 83 -15.01 4.70 -0.64
C ALA A 83 -14.98 3.45 -1.55
N VAL A 84 -13.81 2.80 -1.69
CA VAL A 84 -13.68 1.58 -2.50
C VAL A 84 -14.54 0.44 -1.95
N LYS A 85 -15.36 -0.14 -2.83
CA LYS A 85 -16.20 -1.31 -2.57
C LYS A 85 -15.80 -2.45 -3.52
N PRO A 86 -15.67 -3.70 -3.03
CA PRO A 86 -15.39 -4.84 -3.90
C PRO A 86 -16.44 -4.99 -5.01
N GLY A 87 -15.98 -5.18 -6.25
CA GLY A 87 -16.85 -5.43 -7.41
C GLY A 87 -17.44 -4.18 -8.08
N THR A 88 -17.09 -2.97 -7.63
CA THR A 88 -17.47 -1.73 -8.34
C THR A 88 -16.46 -1.38 -9.43
N SER A 89 -16.91 -0.65 -10.46
CA SER A 89 -16.06 -0.23 -11.59
C SER A 89 -15.51 1.19 -11.44
N LYS A 90 -15.98 1.94 -10.45
CA LYS A 90 -15.56 3.30 -10.07
C LYS A 90 -15.98 3.61 -8.64
N ILE A 91 -15.45 4.70 -8.08
CA ILE A 91 -15.97 5.31 -6.85
C ILE A 91 -17.24 6.08 -7.19
N ASP A 92 -18.29 5.90 -6.38
CA ASP A 92 -19.47 6.75 -6.43
C ASP A 92 -19.19 8.04 -5.65
N PRO A 93 -19.32 9.23 -6.26
CA PRO A 93 -19.14 10.49 -5.55
C PRO A 93 -20.07 10.65 -4.34
N ASP A 94 -21.23 9.98 -4.33
CA ASP A 94 -22.17 10.01 -3.20
C ASP A 94 -21.70 9.16 -2.01
N ASP A 95 -20.68 8.29 -2.20
CA ASP A 95 -20.02 7.54 -1.13
C ASP A 95 -18.84 8.31 -0.51
N LEU A 96 -18.48 9.49 -1.04
CA LEU A 96 -17.37 10.29 -0.51
C LEU A 96 -17.85 11.16 0.66
N GLU A 97 -17.28 10.90 1.83
CA GLU A 97 -17.53 11.70 3.03
C GLU A 97 -16.68 12.98 3.08
N ASP A 98 -17.19 14.02 3.76
CA ASP A 98 -16.38 15.19 4.08
C ASP A 98 -15.29 14.83 5.10
N ILE A 99 -14.06 15.29 4.86
CA ILE A 99 -12.91 14.97 5.71
C ILE A 99 -13.15 15.38 7.18
N LYS A 100 -13.94 16.41 7.47
CA LYS A 100 -14.23 16.81 8.85
C LYS A 100 -15.10 15.78 9.56
N SER A 101 -16.06 15.18 8.85
CA SER A 101 -16.87 14.07 9.38
C SER A 101 -15.98 12.87 9.68
N VAL A 102 -15.12 12.51 8.72
CA VAL A 102 -14.16 11.39 8.83
C VAL A 102 -13.22 11.54 10.03
N ILE A 103 -12.63 12.72 10.27
CA ILE A 103 -11.75 12.90 11.45
C ILE A 103 -12.53 13.00 12.76
N SER A 104 -13.79 13.46 12.74
CA SER A 104 -14.58 13.68 13.95
C SER A 104 -14.87 12.37 14.70
N VAL A 105 -15.02 11.26 13.98
CA VAL A 105 -15.25 9.93 14.56
C VAL A 105 -13.99 9.34 15.20
N CYS A 106 -12.81 9.91 14.97
CA CYS A 106 -11.53 9.36 15.45
C CYS A 106 -11.13 9.83 16.86
N ALA A 107 -12.04 10.44 17.63
CA ALA A 107 -11.85 10.85 19.03
C ALA A 107 -10.55 11.65 19.30
N GLY A 108 -10.15 12.51 18.35
CA GLY A 108 -8.96 13.34 18.48
C GLY A 108 -7.62 12.61 18.25
N LEU A 109 -7.64 11.36 17.76
CA LEU A 109 -6.42 10.60 17.44
C LEU A 109 -5.88 10.91 16.04
N VAL A 110 -6.66 11.57 15.19
CA VAL A 110 -6.34 11.88 13.80
C VAL A 110 -6.38 13.39 13.56
N ALA A 111 -5.43 13.90 12.79
CA ALA A 111 -5.40 15.28 12.33
C ALA A 111 -5.03 15.36 10.85
N VAL A 112 -5.47 16.46 10.23
CA VAL A 112 -5.12 16.83 8.86
C VAL A 112 -4.14 17.99 8.91
N ASP A 113 -3.02 17.86 8.21
CA ASP A 113 -2.08 18.95 8.02
C ASP A 113 -2.57 19.87 6.89
N GLU A 114 -3.02 21.07 7.22
CA GLU A 114 -3.63 22.01 6.26
C GLU A 114 -2.68 22.46 5.14
N LYS A 115 -1.36 22.37 5.33
CA LYS A 115 -0.38 22.81 4.32
C LYS A 115 -0.08 21.71 3.31
N SER A 116 0.01 20.47 3.79
CA SER A 116 0.39 19.31 2.97
C SER A 116 -0.80 18.44 2.55
N ASN A 117 -1.99 18.69 3.08
CA ASN A 117 -3.19 17.85 2.95
C ASN A 117 -2.97 16.39 3.37
N ILE A 118 -2.01 16.15 4.27
CA ILE A 118 -1.68 14.82 4.79
C ILE A 118 -2.55 14.52 6.01
N VAL A 119 -3.20 13.36 6.01
CA VAL A 119 -3.90 12.82 7.18
C VAL A 119 -2.91 11.97 7.98
N ARG A 120 -2.83 12.22 9.29
CA ARG A 120 -1.89 11.52 10.17
C ARG A 120 -2.46 11.34 11.56
N LEU A 121 -1.87 10.39 12.29
CA LEU A 121 -2.04 10.34 13.73
C LEU A 121 -1.51 11.63 14.36
N VAL A 122 -2.22 12.13 15.38
CA VAL A 122 -1.94 13.43 16.01
C VAL A 122 -0.53 13.58 16.57
N HIS A 123 0.15 12.47 16.88
CA HIS A 123 1.49 12.48 17.44
C HIS A 123 2.21 11.13 17.24
N TYR A 124 3.54 11.13 17.29
CA TYR A 124 4.34 9.91 17.11
C TYR A 124 4.07 8.86 18.21
N THR A 125 3.76 9.28 19.45
CA THR A 125 3.38 8.35 20.53
C THR A 125 2.07 7.63 20.27
N THR A 126 1.19 8.19 19.43
CA THR A 126 -0.03 7.50 19.00
C THR A 126 0.31 6.37 18.04
N GLN A 127 1.29 6.58 17.16
CA GLN A 127 1.83 5.53 16.29
C GLN A 127 2.47 4.41 17.12
N GLU A 128 3.35 4.75 18.07
CA GLU A 128 3.98 3.76 18.98
C GLU A 128 2.95 2.93 19.74
N TYR A 129 1.88 3.58 20.23
CA TYR A 129 0.79 2.89 20.91
C TYR A 129 0.08 1.88 19.98
N PHE A 130 -0.31 2.29 18.78
CA PHE A 130 -0.96 1.38 17.82
C PHE A 130 -0.02 0.30 17.30
N GLU A 131 1.29 0.54 17.22
CA GLU A 131 2.28 -0.50 16.93
C GLU A 131 2.33 -1.56 18.03
N GLY A 132 2.19 -1.15 19.30
CA GLY A 132 2.11 -2.05 20.45
C GLY A 132 0.87 -2.95 20.45
N ILE A 133 -0.27 -2.44 19.97
CA ILE A 133 -1.54 -3.17 19.91
C ILE A 133 -1.93 -3.62 18.50
N LYS A 134 -0.99 -3.57 17.54
CA LYS A 134 -1.28 -3.65 16.09
C LYS A 134 -2.15 -4.87 15.73
N ASN A 135 -1.71 -6.04 16.18
CA ASN A 135 -2.40 -7.32 15.90
C ASN A 135 -3.75 -7.45 16.63
N GLU A 136 -3.89 -6.85 17.81
CA GLU A 136 -5.15 -6.86 18.57
C GLU A 136 -6.16 -5.87 17.98
N TRP A 137 -5.67 -4.75 17.46
CA TRP A 137 -6.47 -3.70 16.86
C TRP A 137 -7.16 -4.16 15.59
N ASN A 138 -6.38 -4.72 14.64
CA ASN A 138 -6.91 -5.26 13.40
C ASN A 138 -5.99 -6.36 12.84
N PRO A 139 -6.25 -7.64 13.16
CA PRO A 139 -5.46 -8.75 12.63
C PRO A 139 -5.63 -8.95 11.11
N ASN A 140 -6.71 -8.43 10.52
CA ASN A 140 -7.03 -8.58 9.10
C ASN A 140 -6.63 -7.36 8.27
N ALA A 141 -5.92 -6.38 8.85
CA ALA A 141 -5.62 -5.11 8.19
C ALA A 141 -4.92 -5.27 6.83
N GLN A 142 -3.97 -6.21 6.71
CA GLN A 142 -3.28 -6.47 5.45
C GLN A 142 -4.23 -7.00 4.38
N LEU A 143 -5.16 -7.88 4.74
CA LEU A 143 -6.16 -8.42 3.82
C LEU A 143 -7.13 -7.32 3.38
N GLU A 144 -7.61 -6.49 4.30
CA GLU A 144 -8.52 -5.38 4.02
C GLU A 144 -7.88 -4.35 3.08
N ILE A 145 -6.66 -3.91 3.38
CA ILE A 145 -5.91 -2.96 2.56
C ILE A 145 -5.61 -3.55 1.18
N THR A 146 -5.14 -4.80 1.12
CA THR A 146 -4.87 -5.48 -0.15
C THR A 146 -6.13 -5.56 -1.00
N THR A 147 -7.25 -5.98 -0.41
CA THR A 147 -8.54 -6.10 -1.12
C THR A 147 -9.01 -4.75 -1.65
N ALA A 148 -8.86 -3.67 -0.87
CA ALA A 148 -9.20 -2.33 -1.30
C ALA A 148 -8.31 -1.85 -2.46
N CYS A 149 -6.99 -2.03 -2.37
CA CYS A 149 -6.08 -1.70 -3.46
C CYS A 149 -6.40 -2.49 -4.74
N LEU A 150 -6.62 -3.81 -4.64
CA LEU A 150 -6.95 -4.65 -5.79
C LEU A 150 -8.31 -4.28 -6.42
N ALA A 151 -9.31 -3.97 -5.59
CA ALA A 151 -10.62 -3.52 -6.06
C ALA A 151 -10.51 -2.18 -6.79
N TYR A 152 -9.77 -1.22 -6.24
CA TYR A 152 -9.51 0.06 -6.90
C TYR A 152 -8.80 -0.13 -8.24
N LEU A 153 -7.71 -0.90 -8.27
CA LEU A 153 -6.95 -1.17 -9.49
C LEU A 153 -7.75 -1.95 -10.55
N SER A 154 -8.89 -2.55 -10.18
CA SER A 154 -9.81 -3.23 -11.10
C SER A 154 -10.78 -2.31 -11.84
N PHE A 155 -10.77 -1.00 -11.55
CA PHE A 155 -11.69 -0.04 -12.17
C PHE A 155 -11.56 0.02 -13.69
N GLU A 156 -12.68 0.35 -14.35
CA GLU A 156 -12.76 0.40 -15.81
C GLU A 156 -11.76 1.39 -16.42
N ALA A 157 -11.51 2.51 -15.73
CA ALA A 157 -10.55 3.54 -16.14
C ALA A 157 -9.12 3.01 -16.37
N PHE A 158 -8.74 1.91 -15.70
CA PHE A 158 -7.39 1.34 -15.79
C PHE A 158 -7.28 0.24 -16.85
N ARG A 159 -8.39 -0.20 -17.44
CA ARG A 159 -8.41 -1.24 -18.49
C ARG A 159 -7.81 -0.77 -19.80
N GLU A 160 -7.78 0.53 -20.06
CA GLU A 160 -7.24 1.08 -21.31
C GLU A 160 -5.70 1.02 -21.39
N GLY A 161 -5.02 0.74 -20.28
CA GLY A 161 -3.56 0.74 -20.20
C GLY A 161 -2.97 2.04 -19.69
N ALA A 162 -1.64 2.09 -19.70
CA ALA A 162 -0.87 3.28 -19.39
C ALA A 162 -1.27 4.49 -20.27
N CYS A 163 -1.28 5.67 -19.65
CA CYS A 163 -1.41 6.97 -20.32
C CYS A 163 -0.24 7.19 -21.29
N ASN A 164 -0.51 7.78 -22.46
CA ASN A 164 0.52 7.99 -23.49
C ASN A 164 1.24 9.34 -23.33
N THR A 165 0.63 10.30 -22.62
CA THR A 165 1.17 11.64 -22.44
C THR A 165 1.24 12.01 -20.96
N GLU A 166 2.09 12.99 -20.62
CA GLU A 166 2.16 13.52 -19.26
C GLU A 166 0.86 14.22 -18.85
N GLU A 167 0.15 14.82 -19.80
CA GLU A 167 -1.14 15.49 -19.58
C GLU A 167 -2.21 14.46 -19.21
N ASP A 168 -2.32 13.36 -19.97
CA ASP A 168 -3.24 12.25 -19.67
C ASP A 168 -2.91 11.63 -18.30
N TRP A 169 -1.63 11.50 -17.97
CA TRP A 169 -1.18 11.02 -16.67
C TRP A 169 -1.60 11.96 -15.53
N CYS A 170 -1.38 13.27 -15.70
CA CYS A 170 -1.78 14.28 -14.71
C CYS A 170 -3.30 14.27 -14.49
N THR A 171 -4.09 14.20 -15.57
CA THR A 171 -5.55 14.10 -15.50
C THR A 171 -5.99 12.83 -14.78
N ARG A 172 -5.43 11.67 -15.15
CA ARG A 172 -5.74 10.41 -14.48
C ARG A 172 -5.42 10.46 -12.99
N LYS A 173 -4.27 11.04 -12.60
CA LYS A 173 -3.90 11.19 -11.18
C LYS A 173 -4.86 12.10 -10.43
N TYR A 174 -5.33 13.16 -11.06
CA TYR A 174 -6.31 14.07 -10.46
C TYR A 174 -7.65 13.37 -10.23
N ASP A 175 -8.14 12.62 -11.23
CA ASP A 175 -9.41 11.89 -11.16
C ASP A 175 -9.34 10.63 -10.28
N HIS A 176 -8.12 10.08 -10.08
CA HIS A 176 -7.85 8.85 -9.35
C HIS A 176 -6.72 9.06 -8.34
N SER A 177 -7.02 9.77 -7.25
CA SER A 177 -6.03 10.20 -6.26
C SER A 177 -5.34 9.03 -5.57
N PHE A 178 -6.03 7.90 -5.39
CA PHE A 178 -5.48 6.69 -4.74
C PHE A 178 -4.65 5.77 -5.67
N LEU A 179 -4.55 6.07 -6.98
CA LEU A 179 -3.87 5.23 -7.96
C LEU A 179 -2.39 4.98 -7.63
N GLU A 180 -1.64 6.03 -7.29
CA GLU A 180 -0.20 5.90 -7.01
C GLU A 180 0.05 5.02 -5.79
N TYR A 181 -0.72 5.22 -4.71
CA TYR A 181 -0.62 4.38 -3.53
C TYR A 181 -0.96 2.93 -3.84
N ALA A 182 -2.14 2.69 -4.45
CA ALA A 182 -2.62 1.35 -4.73
C ALA A 182 -1.62 0.61 -5.63
N GLY A 183 -1.19 1.21 -6.74
CA GLY A 183 -0.25 0.63 -7.69
C GLY A 183 1.12 0.31 -7.08
N ARG A 184 1.57 1.13 -6.13
CA ARG A 184 2.89 0.96 -5.50
C ARG A 184 2.90 -0.07 -4.37
N PHE A 185 1.86 -0.13 -3.57
CA PHE A 185 1.91 -0.87 -2.29
C PHE A 185 0.99 -2.07 -2.20
N TRP A 186 0.09 -2.31 -3.18
CA TRP A 186 -0.82 -3.46 -3.12
C TRP A 186 -0.07 -4.78 -2.91
N GLY A 187 1.05 -4.97 -3.61
CA GLY A 187 1.85 -6.19 -3.53
C GLY A 187 2.56 -6.34 -2.18
N GLU A 188 3.09 -5.25 -1.62
CA GLU A 188 3.69 -5.25 -0.28
C GLU A 188 2.69 -5.58 0.84
N HIS A 189 1.41 -5.20 0.66
CA HIS A 189 0.33 -5.60 1.57
C HIS A 189 -0.09 -7.06 1.35
N ALA A 190 -0.03 -7.54 0.11
CA ALA A 190 -0.43 -8.90 -0.25
C ALA A 190 0.52 -9.98 0.28
N ILE A 191 1.80 -9.68 0.56
CA ILE A 191 2.82 -10.70 0.94
C ILE A 191 2.31 -11.67 2.03
N SER A 192 1.74 -11.16 3.12
CA SER A 192 1.29 -12.00 4.25
C SER A 192 -0.08 -12.65 4.04
N VAL A 193 -0.82 -12.27 2.99
CA VAL A 193 -2.21 -12.68 2.73
C VAL A 193 -2.42 -13.18 1.31
N GLN A 194 -1.33 -13.54 0.62
CA GLN A 194 -1.34 -13.85 -0.80
C GLN A 194 -2.18 -15.08 -1.14
N HIS A 195 -2.31 -16.03 -0.20
CA HIS A 195 -3.18 -17.20 -0.37
C HIS A 195 -4.66 -16.80 -0.43
N GLU A 196 -5.06 -15.85 0.41
CA GLU A 196 -6.42 -15.35 0.52
C GLU A 196 -6.81 -14.52 -0.71
N VAL A 197 -5.86 -13.76 -1.28
CA VAL A 197 -6.11 -12.88 -2.44
C VAL A 197 -5.70 -13.50 -3.77
N THR A 198 -5.32 -14.79 -3.82
CA THR A 198 -4.75 -15.42 -5.02
C THR A 198 -5.62 -15.24 -6.25
N GLU A 199 -6.90 -15.59 -6.17
CA GLU A 199 -7.80 -15.49 -7.34
C GLU A 199 -8.04 -14.04 -7.76
N MET A 200 -8.12 -13.09 -6.80
CA MET A 200 -8.25 -11.67 -7.12
C MET A 200 -7.02 -11.15 -7.87
N VAL A 201 -5.83 -11.49 -7.40
CA VAL A 201 -4.56 -11.09 -8.03
C VAL A 201 -4.45 -11.71 -9.43
N LEU A 202 -4.72 -13.01 -9.57
CA LEU A 202 -4.63 -13.68 -10.86
C LEU A 202 -5.63 -13.13 -11.88
N LEU A 203 -6.87 -12.80 -11.48
CA LEU A 203 -7.85 -12.16 -12.35
C LEU A 203 -7.43 -10.74 -12.76
N LEU A 204 -6.90 -9.95 -11.82
CA LEU A 204 -6.41 -8.60 -12.08
C LEU A 204 -5.26 -8.61 -13.09
N LEU A 205 -4.29 -9.50 -12.87
CA LEU A 205 -3.06 -9.57 -13.65
C LEU A 205 -3.20 -10.26 -15.01
N GLN A 206 -4.36 -10.85 -15.33
CA GLN A 206 -4.72 -11.33 -16.67
C GLN A 206 -5.03 -10.19 -17.64
N HIS A 207 -5.28 -8.98 -17.15
CA HIS A 207 -5.67 -7.86 -17.98
C HIS A 207 -4.47 -6.97 -18.31
N ASP A 208 -3.95 -7.09 -19.54
CA ASP A 208 -2.76 -6.34 -20.02
C ASP A 208 -2.86 -4.81 -19.80
N GLY A 209 -4.06 -4.24 -19.94
CA GLY A 209 -4.27 -2.82 -19.65
C GLY A 209 -4.12 -2.47 -18.17
N ILE A 210 -4.59 -3.33 -17.27
CA ILE A 210 -4.49 -3.07 -15.83
C ILE A 210 -3.04 -3.23 -15.38
N THR A 211 -2.35 -4.30 -15.81
CA THR A 211 -0.93 -4.49 -15.48
C THR A 211 -0.07 -3.33 -15.97
N SER A 212 -0.34 -2.84 -17.19
CA SER A 212 0.31 -1.65 -17.73
C SER A 212 0.03 -0.38 -16.90
N SER A 213 -1.21 -0.17 -16.44
CA SER A 213 -1.57 0.96 -15.59
C SER A 213 -0.93 0.89 -14.20
N ILE A 214 -0.89 -0.30 -13.59
CA ILE A 214 -0.21 -0.56 -12.31
C ILE A 214 1.27 -0.23 -12.42
N MET A 215 1.92 -0.71 -13.47
CA MET A 215 3.35 -0.41 -13.67
C MET A 215 3.59 1.08 -13.86
N GLN A 216 2.78 1.76 -14.67
CA GLN A 216 2.94 3.20 -14.87
C GLN A 216 2.83 3.96 -13.53
N ALA A 217 1.89 3.57 -12.67
CA ALA A 217 1.75 4.14 -11.33
C ALA A 217 2.97 3.87 -10.44
N PHE A 218 3.50 2.64 -10.47
CA PHE A 218 4.72 2.26 -9.76
C PHE A 218 5.94 3.09 -10.23
N ASP A 219 6.16 3.14 -11.54
CA ASP A 219 7.26 3.86 -12.19
C ASP A 219 7.23 5.37 -11.87
N LYS A 220 6.06 5.99 -11.96
CA LYS A 220 5.88 7.43 -11.72
C LYS A 220 6.02 7.83 -10.25
N ALA A 221 5.68 6.93 -9.32
CA ALA A 221 5.82 7.17 -7.88
C ALA A 221 7.26 6.92 -7.36
N GLY A 222 8.10 6.21 -8.13
CA GLY A 222 9.43 5.74 -7.72
C GLY A 222 10.55 6.79 -7.70
N LYS A 223 11.65 6.44 -7.05
CA LYS A 223 12.98 7.09 -7.14
C LYS A 223 14.06 6.14 -7.71
N GLN A 224 13.68 4.92 -8.11
CA GLN A 224 14.62 3.88 -8.54
C GLN A 224 15.03 3.98 -10.01
N PHE A 225 16.05 3.19 -10.35
CA PHE A 225 16.84 3.12 -11.59
C PHE A 225 16.09 3.58 -12.85
N TRP A 226 14.85 3.13 -13.04
CA TRP A 226 14.02 3.41 -14.23
C TRP A 226 13.41 4.82 -14.33
N LYS A 227 13.60 5.71 -13.34
CA LYS A 227 12.97 7.04 -13.31
C LYS A 227 13.37 7.97 -14.46
N ASP A 228 14.63 7.89 -14.89
CA ASP A 228 15.12 8.64 -16.05
C ASP A 228 14.80 7.94 -17.39
N LEU A 229 14.27 6.71 -17.33
CA LEU A 229 14.06 5.81 -18.46
C LEU A 229 12.60 5.80 -18.97
N THR A 230 11.71 6.57 -18.33
CA THR A 230 10.26 6.61 -18.57
C THR A 230 9.75 7.80 -19.40
N TYR A 231 10.61 8.74 -19.82
CA TYR A 231 10.13 9.95 -20.50
C TYR A 231 9.44 9.70 -21.86
N LEU A 232 9.60 8.52 -22.48
CA LEU A 232 9.06 8.22 -23.81
C LEU A 232 8.68 6.73 -24.04
N ALA A 233 8.54 5.92 -23.00
CA ALA A 233 8.34 4.48 -23.22
C ALA A 233 6.86 4.14 -23.54
N PRO A 234 6.57 3.45 -24.67
CA PRO A 234 5.22 2.98 -24.99
C PRO A 234 4.74 1.92 -23.98
N LYS A 235 3.44 1.60 -24.02
CA LYS A 235 2.78 0.60 -23.16
C LYS A 235 3.67 -0.63 -22.93
N ARG A 236 4.21 -0.77 -21.71
CA ARG A 236 5.01 -1.94 -21.33
C ARG A 236 4.13 -3.19 -21.33
N GLN A 237 4.53 -4.21 -22.08
CA GLN A 237 3.85 -5.51 -22.08
C GLN A 237 4.25 -6.29 -20.82
N ILE A 238 3.61 -5.95 -19.71
CA ILE A 238 3.90 -6.54 -18.40
C ILE A 238 2.90 -7.64 -18.10
N THR A 239 3.44 -8.78 -17.69
CA THR A 239 2.66 -9.97 -17.34
C THR A 239 2.65 -10.19 -15.82
N ALA A 240 1.75 -11.06 -15.35
CA ALA A 240 1.57 -11.35 -13.94
C ALA A 240 2.87 -11.76 -13.21
N ILE A 241 3.74 -12.52 -13.88
CA ILE A 241 5.00 -12.99 -13.30
C ILE A 241 6.00 -11.87 -13.04
N HIS A 242 6.00 -10.79 -13.85
CA HIS A 242 6.87 -9.63 -13.61
C HIS A 242 6.48 -8.91 -12.32
N LEU A 243 5.19 -8.62 -12.13
CA LEU A 243 4.69 -7.97 -10.92
C LEU A 243 4.77 -8.89 -9.69
N GLY A 244 4.48 -10.18 -9.85
CA GLY A 244 4.68 -11.17 -8.78
C GLY A 244 6.14 -11.23 -8.33
N ALA A 245 7.09 -11.18 -9.28
CA ALA A 245 8.52 -11.16 -8.99
C ALA A 245 8.96 -9.86 -8.30
N LEU A 246 8.47 -8.70 -8.78
CA LEU A 246 8.75 -7.39 -8.20
C LEU A 246 8.38 -7.32 -6.71
N PHE A 247 7.18 -7.78 -6.37
CA PHE A 247 6.67 -7.71 -5.00
C PHE A 247 7.07 -8.90 -4.12
N GLY A 248 7.70 -9.93 -4.69
CA GLY A 248 8.05 -11.13 -3.94
C GLY A 248 6.87 -12.04 -3.58
N LEU A 249 5.83 -12.08 -4.41
CA LEU A 249 4.65 -12.90 -4.20
C LEU A 249 4.92 -14.35 -4.65
N ASP A 250 5.68 -15.08 -3.85
CA ASP A 250 6.14 -16.45 -4.13
C ASP A 250 4.99 -17.41 -4.46
N HIS A 251 3.90 -17.40 -3.69
CA HIS A 251 2.75 -18.25 -3.97
C HIS A 251 2.12 -17.92 -5.33
N ILE A 252 1.97 -16.62 -5.63
CA ILE A 252 1.39 -16.17 -6.91
C ILE A 252 2.31 -16.55 -8.07
N VAL A 253 3.62 -16.34 -7.94
CA VAL A 253 4.60 -16.70 -8.97
C VAL A 253 4.60 -18.22 -9.22
N GLU A 254 4.58 -19.05 -8.18
CA GLU A 254 4.49 -20.50 -8.33
C GLU A 254 3.18 -20.92 -9.03
N GLN A 255 2.04 -20.28 -8.70
CA GLN A 255 0.76 -20.52 -9.40
C GLN A 255 0.80 -20.11 -10.87
N VAL A 256 1.42 -18.97 -11.19
CA VAL A 256 1.57 -18.49 -12.57
C VAL A 256 2.47 -19.43 -13.37
N LEU A 257 3.60 -19.84 -12.81
CA LEU A 257 4.55 -20.75 -13.45
C LEU A 257 3.94 -22.15 -13.68
N TYR A 258 3.13 -22.65 -12.74
CA TYR A 258 2.38 -23.90 -12.93
C TYR A 258 1.41 -23.81 -14.13
N ARG A 259 0.83 -22.64 -14.41
CA ARG A 259 -0.07 -22.41 -15.56
C ARG A 259 0.69 -22.12 -16.87
N SER A 260 2.02 -21.95 -16.83
CA SER A 260 2.83 -21.54 -17.99
C SER A 260 2.91 -22.58 -19.11
N GLU A 261 2.62 -23.86 -18.82
CA GLU A 261 2.50 -24.91 -19.85
C GLU A 261 1.41 -24.59 -20.89
N GLN A 262 0.40 -23.80 -20.51
CA GLN A 262 -0.74 -23.45 -21.34
C GLN A 262 -0.62 -22.06 -21.98
N ASP A 263 0.22 -21.18 -21.41
CA ASP A 263 0.46 -19.83 -21.91
C ASP A 263 1.94 -19.44 -21.79
N PRO A 264 2.69 -19.42 -22.91
CA PRO A 264 4.09 -19.02 -22.94
C PRO A 264 4.37 -17.59 -22.43
N LYS A 265 3.35 -16.72 -22.33
CA LYS A 265 3.49 -15.39 -21.70
C LYS A 265 3.72 -15.45 -20.18
N LEU A 266 3.51 -16.61 -19.57
CA LEU A 266 3.68 -16.85 -18.14
C LEU A 266 5.00 -17.57 -17.82
N ALA A 267 5.87 -17.77 -18.83
CA ALA A 267 7.13 -18.46 -18.65
C ALA A 267 8.11 -17.65 -17.76
N VAL A 268 9.01 -18.37 -17.07
CA VAL A 268 10.01 -17.77 -16.17
C VAL A 268 10.94 -16.76 -16.86
N ASN A 269 11.15 -16.92 -18.17
CA ASN A 269 12.00 -16.08 -19.01
C ASN A 269 11.20 -15.16 -19.96
N THR A 270 9.90 -14.96 -19.70
CA THR A 270 9.12 -13.98 -20.47
C THR A 270 9.79 -12.62 -20.37
N LYS A 271 9.76 -11.87 -21.48
CA LYS A 271 10.31 -10.53 -21.59
C LYS A 271 9.18 -9.52 -21.73
N ASP A 272 9.29 -8.41 -21.03
CA ASP A 272 8.46 -7.24 -21.30
C ASP A 272 8.92 -6.50 -22.58
N SER A 273 8.31 -5.36 -22.89
CA SER A 273 8.68 -4.56 -24.06
C SER A 273 10.10 -3.98 -24.01
N ASP A 274 10.72 -3.99 -22.83
CA ASP A 274 12.08 -3.52 -22.57
C ASP A 274 13.09 -4.67 -22.49
N ASN A 275 12.67 -5.87 -22.88
CA ASN A 275 13.43 -7.10 -22.73
C ASN A 275 13.75 -7.47 -21.27
N LEU A 276 13.12 -6.81 -20.29
CA LEU A 276 13.28 -7.14 -18.88
C LEU A 276 12.51 -8.42 -18.58
N THR A 277 13.16 -9.32 -17.84
CA THR A 277 12.61 -10.60 -17.41
C THR A 277 12.15 -10.52 -15.95
N PRO A 278 11.35 -11.49 -15.44
CA PRO A 278 11.00 -11.56 -14.02
C PRO A 278 12.21 -11.47 -13.07
N LEU A 279 13.38 -11.95 -13.48
CA LEU A 279 14.61 -11.81 -12.69
C LEU A 279 15.01 -10.34 -12.47
N HIS A 280 14.93 -9.50 -13.50
CA HIS A 280 15.23 -8.07 -13.40
C HIS A 280 14.31 -7.40 -12.37
N PHE A 281 13.01 -7.74 -12.39
CA PHE A 281 12.02 -7.23 -11.44
C PHE A 281 12.26 -7.75 -10.01
N ALA A 282 12.61 -9.02 -9.84
CA ALA A 282 12.96 -9.57 -8.52
C ALA A 282 14.18 -8.87 -7.90
N VAL A 283 15.17 -8.52 -8.73
CA VAL A 283 16.34 -7.75 -8.30
C VAL A 283 15.99 -6.30 -7.98
N ASP A 284 15.15 -5.65 -8.79
CA ASP A 284 14.68 -4.29 -8.53
C ASP A 284 13.88 -4.19 -7.22
N GLY A 285 13.07 -5.21 -6.93
CA GLY A 285 12.39 -5.40 -5.64
C GLY A 285 13.31 -5.86 -4.49
N ASN A 286 14.61 -6.07 -4.76
CA ASN A 286 15.61 -6.60 -3.84
C ASN A 286 15.15 -7.86 -3.08
N ASN A 287 14.48 -8.78 -3.78
CA ASN A 287 13.89 -9.97 -3.17
C ASN A 287 14.74 -11.23 -3.43
N LEU A 288 15.61 -11.56 -2.48
CA LEU A 288 16.56 -12.67 -2.61
C LEU A 288 15.87 -14.03 -2.72
N ASP A 289 14.76 -14.24 -2.01
CA ASP A 289 14.02 -15.50 -2.05
C ASP A 289 13.32 -15.69 -3.39
N MET A 290 12.78 -14.62 -3.98
CA MET A 290 12.22 -14.64 -5.32
C MET A 290 13.28 -14.99 -6.38
N VAL A 291 14.49 -14.45 -6.28
CA VAL A 291 15.60 -14.85 -7.18
C VAL A 291 15.89 -16.35 -7.07
N ARG A 292 15.88 -16.92 -5.86
CA ARG A 292 16.05 -18.38 -5.66
C ARG A 292 14.89 -19.17 -6.26
N ILE A 293 13.65 -18.68 -6.14
CA ILE A 293 12.48 -19.31 -6.74
C ILE A 293 12.62 -19.34 -8.27
N LEU A 294 12.89 -18.20 -8.90
CA LEU A 294 13.07 -18.11 -10.35
C LEU A 294 14.24 -18.99 -10.84
N HIS A 295 15.36 -19.04 -10.12
CA HIS A 295 16.48 -19.93 -10.44
C HIS A 295 16.09 -21.42 -10.44
N ARG A 296 15.30 -21.88 -9.45
CA ARG A 296 14.80 -23.26 -9.42
C ARG A 296 13.95 -23.61 -10.65
N HIS A 297 13.32 -22.61 -11.26
CA HIS A 297 12.51 -22.74 -12.47
C HIS A 297 13.31 -22.53 -13.76
N GLY A 298 14.63 -22.38 -13.70
CA GLY A 298 15.49 -22.27 -14.88
C GLY A 298 15.50 -20.89 -15.53
N VAL A 299 15.42 -19.83 -14.71
CA VAL A 299 15.60 -18.46 -15.21
C VAL A 299 17.01 -18.26 -15.79
N ASP A 300 17.09 -17.53 -16.89
CA ASP A 300 18.34 -17.08 -17.50
C ASP A 300 18.92 -15.93 -16.65
N LEU A 301 20.01 -16.23 -15.92
CA LEU A 301 20.66 -15.28 -15.01
C LEU A 301 21.34 -14.12 -15.73
N ASP A 302 21.78 -14.36 -16.98
CA ASP A 302 22.53 -13.40 -17.80
C ASP A 302 21.63 -12.75 -18.85
N ALA A 303 20.31 -12.91 -18.71
CA ALA A 303 19.34 -12.26 -19.56
C ALA A 303 19.59 -10.76 -19.59
N ARG A 304 19.65 -10.21 -20.81
CA ARG A 304 19.90 -8.79 -21.05
C ARG A 304 18.61 -8.06 -21.35
N GLY A 305 18.29 -7.11 -20.49
CA GLY A 305 17.20 -6.18 -20.64
C GLY A 305 17.57 -4.95 -21.48
N ARG A 306 16.86 -3.86 -21.24
CA ARG A 306 17.10 -2.57 -21.89
C ARG A 306 18.52 -2.09 -21.59
N PHE A 307 19.20 -1.54 -22.59
CA PHE A 307 20.59 -1.08 -22.48
C PHE A 307 21.60 -2.18 -22.10
N GLU A 308 21.31 -3.43 -22.43
CA GLU A 308 22.13 -4.59 -22.07
C GLU A 308 22.29 -4.78 -20.54
N ALA A 309 21.41 -4.17 -19.74
CA ALA A 309 21.42 -4.35 -18.29
C ALA A 309 21.13 -5.81 -17.93
N THR A 310 21.93 -6.36 -17.01
CA THR A 310 21.74 -7.70 -16.44
C THR A 310 21.19 -7.58 -15.01
N ALA A 311 20.73 -8.70 -14.46
CA ALA A 311 20.36 -8.78 -13.05
C ALA A 311 21.51 -8.32 -12.12
N VAL A 312 22.76 -8.68 -12.45
CA VAL A 312 23.94 -8.28 -11.67
C VAL A 312 24.18 -6.78 -11.79
N SER A 313 24.08 -6.18 -12.98
CA SER A 313 24.32 -4.74 -13.14
C SER A 313 23.31 -3.90 -12.35
N ILE A 314 22.03 -4.26 -12.38
CA ILE A 314 20.97 -3.59 -11.61
C ILE A 314 21.27 -3.68 -10.10
N ALA A 315 21.67 -4.86 -9.62
CA ALA A 315 22.01 -5.04 -8.21
C ALA A 315 23.21 -4.17 -7.78
N ILE A 316 24.23 -4.04 -8.65
CA ILE A 316 25.41 -3.18 -8.41
C ILE A 316 25.00 -1.71 -8.34
N GLU A 317 24.22 -1.24 -9.32
CA GLU A 317 23.80 0.18 -9.42
C GLU A 317 22.96 0.62 -8.22
N ASN A 318 22.13 -0.28 -7.68
CA ASN A 318 21.33 -0.02 -6.48
C ASN A 318 22.08 -0.31 -5.16
N GLY A 319 23.33 -0.80 -5.22
CA GLY A 319 24.13 -1.11 -4.03
C GLY A 319 23.65 -2.33 -3.24
N TYR A 320 22.93 -3.26 -3.88
CA TYR A 320 22.39 -4.47 -3.26
C TYR A 320 23.46 -5.57 -3.11
N VAL A 321 24.41 -5.35 -2.20
CA VAL A 321 25.58 -6.23 -2.00
C VAL A 321 25.21 -7.71 -1.81
N GLN A 322 24.18 -8.01 -1.00
CA GLN A 322 23.75 -9.40 -0.77
C GLN A 322 23.11 -10.02 -2.02
N MET A 323 22.43 -9.21 -2.84
CA MET A 323 21.86 -9.66 -4.10
C MET A 323 22.97 -9.99 -5.11
N VAL A 324 24.01 -9.16 -5.20
CA VAL A 324 25.18 -9.43 -6.05
C VAL A 324 25.85 -10.74 -5.66
N ASP A 325 26.13 -10.95 -4.37
CA ASP A 325 26.73 -12.19 -3.86
C ASP A 325 25.84 -13.41 -4.15
N LEU A 326 24.51 -13.28 -4.03
CA LEU A 326 23.59 -14.34 -4.39
C LEU A 326 23.67 -14.68 -5.89
N LEU A 327 23.57 -13.69 -6.77
CA LEU A 327 23.59 -13.89 -8.22
C LEU A 327 24.90 -14.55 -8.69
N LEU A 328 26.05 -14.08 -8.20
CA LEU A 328 27.36 -14.68 -8.52
C LEU A 328 27.48 -16.12 -8.03
N ARG A 329 26.93 -16.44 -6.84
CA ARG A 329 26.90 -17.83 -6.33
C ARG A 329 25.99 -18.75 -7.14
N LEU A 330 24.95 -18.20 -7.76
CA LEU A 330 24.07 -18.94 -8.66
C LEU A 330 24.67 -19.09 -10.07
N GLY A 331 25.80 -18.43 -10.36
CA GLY A 331 26.52 -18.54 -11.62
C GLY A 331 26.13 -17.50 -12.66
N ALA A 332 25.64 -16.33 -12.24
CA ALA A 332 25.53 -15.16 -13.12
C ALA A 332 26.92 -14.57 -13.41
N ASP A 333 27.16 -14.14 -14.66
CA ASP A 333 28.46 -13.68 -15.17
C ASP A 333 28.59 -12.15 -15.34
#